data_AF-A0A559UGH5-F1
#
_entry.id   AF-A0A559UGH5-F1
#
_cell.length_a   1.000
_cell.length_b   1.000
_cell.length_c   1.000
_cell.angle_alpha   90.00
_cell.angle_beta   90.00
_cell.angle_gamma   90.00
#
_symmetry.space_group_name_H-M   'P 1'
#
loop_
_entity.id
_entity.type
_entity.pdbx_description
1 polymer ?
#
loop_
_entity_poly.entity_id
_entity_poly.type
_entity_poly.pdbx_seq_one_letter_code
_entity_poly.pdbx_strand_id
1 'polypeptide(L)'
;MRRGDVLRRRAAGVFGVVGGVLVLSGCAAVDLPLAGVRVGADGVAYALFRPCGDDGYQGPYLDGRARGGGAGPVTTGWDVRKEGLHGAAEFPLFAPPGRWKARHRGAQRLLPGHRYVLGFGHYVTGDSYNAIVTFTGERIERLGPGQVWADGRAMSPGAFERLARDSC
;
A
#
# COMPACT_ATOMS: atom_id res chain seq x y z
N MET A 1 -14.11 -65.91 -36.51
CA MET A 1 -14.51 -64.71 -37.28
C MET A 1 -13.33 -63.75 -37.33
N ARG A 2 -12.70 -63.59 -38.51
CA ARG A 2 -11.70 -62.55 -38.80
C ARG A 2 -12.37 -61.52 -39.70
N ARG A 3 -12.22 -60.22 -39.42
CA ARG A 3 -12.46 -59.14 -40.38
C ARG A 3 -11.26 -58.22 -40.35
N GLY A 4 -10.47 -58.29 -41.41
CA GLY A 4 -9.48 -57.28 -41.78
C GLY A 4 -10.10 -56.28 -42.76
N ASP A 5 -9.56 -55.07 -42.68
CA ASP A 5 -9.41 -54.05 -43.72
C ASP A 5 -10.65 -53.29 -44.23
N VAL A 6 -10.57 -52.00 -44.57
CA VAL A 6 -9.82 -50.81 -44.14
C VAL A 6 -10.31 -49.68 -45.07
N LEU A 7 -10.30 -48.46 -44.55
CA LEU A 7 -10.35 -47.16 -45.23
C LEU A 7 -11.61 -46.80 -46.06
N ARG A 8 -12.40 -45.89 -45.47
CA ARG A 8 -13.07 -44.83 -46.23
C ARG A 8 -12.72 -43.49 -45.57
N ARG A 9 -11.83 -42.74 -46.22
CA ARG A 9 -11.51 -41.34 -45.89
C ARG A 9 -12.78 -40.49 -45.94
N ARG A 10 -13.03 -39.68 -44.91
CA ARG A 10 -13.56 -38.31 -45.04
C ARG A 10 -13.03 -37.43 -43.90
N ALA A 11 -12.59 -36.25 -44.31
CA ALA A 11 -11.94 -35.25 -43.50
C ALA A 11 -12.94 -34.30 -42.82
N ALA A 12 -12.37 -33.49 -41.92
CA ALA A 12 -12.79 -32.17 -41.47
C ALA A 12 -13.82 -32.07 -40.33
N GLY A 13 -13.41 -31.36 -39.28
CA GLY A 13 -14.29 -30.88 -38.22
C GLY A 13 -13.58 -30.52 -36.92
N VAL A 14 -12.48 -29.75 -36.97
CA VAL A 14 -11.94 -29.13 -35.75
C VAL A 14 -12.85 -27.95 -35.40
N PHE A 15 -13.83 -28.19 -34.54
CA PHE A 15 -14.58 -27.12 -33.88
C PHE A 15 -13.75 -26.59 -32.72
N GLY A 16 -12.96 -25.54 -33.01
CA GLY A 16 -12.31 -24.74 -31.97
C GLY A 16 -13.36 -23.94 -31.22
N VAL A 17 -13.66 -24.34 -29.99
CA VAL A 17 -14.38 -23.49 -29.04
C VAL A 17 -13.40 -22.41 -28.60
N VAL A 18 -13.49 -21.22 -29.17
CA VAL A 18 -12.81 -20.03 -28.65
C VAL A 18 -13.53 -19.67 -27.35
N GLY A 19 -13.06 -20.23 -26.25
CA GLY A 19 -13.44 -19.79 -24.91
C GLY A 19 -12.96 -18.36 -24.72
N GLY A 20 -13.88 -17.41 -24.85
CA GLY A 20 -13.62 -16.02 -24.50
C GLY A 20 -13.27 -15.95 -23.02
N VAL A 21 -12.00 -15.69 -22.71
CA VAL A 21 -11.60 -15.28 -21.37
C VAL A 21 -12.11 -13.86 -21.19
N LEU A 22 -13.30 -13.72 -20.58
CA LEU A 22 -13.77 -12.47 -20.04
C LEU A 22 -12.86 -12.11 -18.87
N VAL A 23 -11.77 -11.40 -19.15
CA VAL A 23 -10.96 -10.75 -18.12
C VAL A 23 -11.85 -9.67 -17.51
N LEU A 24 -12.42 -9.96 -16.35
CA LEU A 24 -13.01 -8.95 -15.49
C LEU A 24 -11.87 -8.03 -15.04
N SER A 25 -11.58 -6.99 -15.82
CA SER A 25 -10.70 -5.90 -15.41
C SER A 25 -11.39 -5.09 -14.33
N GLY A 26 -11.46 -5.65 -13.12
CA GLY A 26 -11.78 -4.89 -11.93
C GLY A 26 -10.70 -3.82 -11.77
N CYS A 27 -11.12 -2.56 -11.74
CA CYS A 27 -10.28 -1.41 -11.45
C CYS A 27 -9.72 -1.56 -10.03
N ALA A 28 -8.58 -2.24 -9.87
CA ALA A 28 -7.85 -2.20 -8.62
C ALA A 28 -7.27 -0.79 -8.47
N ALA A 29 -7.42 -0.21 -7.27
CA ALA A 29 -6.79 1.06 -6.96
C ALA A 29 -5.27 0.94 -7.12
N VAL A 30 -4.65 1.93 -7.76
CA VAL A 30 -3.19 1.94 -7.97
C VAL A 30 -2.48 2.31 -6.67
N ASP A 31 -1.35 1.68 -6.38
CA ASP A 31 -0.51 2.07 -5.24
C ASP A 31 0.43 3.21 -5.67
N LEU A 32 0.34 4.36 -4.99
CA LEU A 32 1.14 5.55 -5.25
C LEU A 32 2.08 5.88 -4.08
N PRO A 33 3.28 6.44 -4.33
CA PRO A 33 4.28 6.77 -3.31
C PRO A 33 3.97 8.08 -2.56
N LEU A 34 2.73 8.21 -2.06
CA LEU A 34 2.19 9.40 -1.41
C LEU A 34 2.24 9.33 0.13
N ALA A 35 2.75 8.22 0.66
CA ALA A 35 3.02 8.02 2.07
C ALA A 35 4.54 7.88 2.31
N GLY A 36 5.03 8.44 3.41
CA GLY A 36 6.43 8.37 3.80
C GLY A 36 6.63 8.36 5.31
N VAL A 37 7.83 8.00 5.74
CA VAL A 37 8.24 8.07 7.15
C VAL A 37 9.58 8.77 7.24
N ARG A 38 9.72 9.73 8.15
CA ARG A 38 10.99 10.41 8.44
C ARG A 38 11.33 10.32 9.92
N VAL A 39 12.58 10.60 10.29
CA VAL A 39 12.98 10.83 11.68
C VAL A 39 13.23 12.32 11.88
N GLY A 40 12.61 12.91 12.91
CA GLY A 40 12.87 14.30 13.30
C GLY A 40 14.21 14.46 13.99
N ALA A 41 14.64 15.72 14.15
CA ALA A 41 15.85 16.03 14.91
C ALA A 41 15.74 15.60 16.40
N ASP A 42 14.52 15.39 16.88
CA ASP A 42 14.17 14.86 18.19
C ASP A 42 14.25 13.32 18.29
N GLY A 43 14.62 12.63 17.20
CA GLY A 43 14.67 11.17 17.13
C GLY A 43 13.29 10.51 17.01
N VAL A 44 12.21 11.28 16.90
CA VAL A 44 10.86 10.76 16.76
C VAL A 44 10.59 10.42 15.30
N ALA A 45 9.98 9.26 15.04
CA ALA A 45 9.51 8.90 13.71
C ALA A 45 8.20 9.66 13.41
N TYR A 46 8.11 10.27 12.23
CA TYR A 46 6.94 11.00 11.74
C TYR A 46 6.38 10.32 10.49
N ALA A 47 5.05 10.23 10.43
CA ALA A 47 4.32 9.86 9.22
C ALA A 47 4.13 11.09 8.32
N LEU A 48 4.22 10.91 7.02
CA LEU A 48 4.00 11.93 5.99
C LEU A 48 2.94 11.44 5.02
N PHE A 49 1.86 12.22 4.83
CA PHE A 49 0.84 12.00 3.82
C PHE A 49 0.80 13.17 2.83
N ARG A 50 0.75 12.85 1.54
CA ARG A 50 0.69 13.79 0.41
C ARG A 50 -0.40 13.36 -0.58
N PRO A 51 -1.69 13.49 -0.24
CA PRO A 51 -2.76 13.21 -1.21
C PRO A 51 -2.61 14.10 -2.45
N CYS A 52 -3.11 13.64 -3.59
CA CYS A 52 -3.06 14.39 -4.83
C CYS A 52 -3.98 15.62 -4.76
N GLY A 53 -3.45 16.80 -5.12
CA GLY A 53 -4.20 18.06 -5.12
C GLY A 53 -5.02 18.27 -3.84
N ASP A 54 -6.33 18.42 -4.02
CA ASP A 54 -7.32 18.62 -2.96
C ASP A 54 -8.09 17.34 -2.59
N ASP A 55 -7.61 16.18 -3.05
CA ASP A 55 -8.27 14.89 -2.86
C ASP A 55 -8.55 14.62 -1.38
N GLY A 56 -9.78 14.16 -1.14
CA GLY A 56 -10.14 13.57 0.13
C GLY A 56 -9.54 12.18 0.25
N TYR A 57 -8.96 11.84 1.38
CA TYR A 57 -8.55 10.49 1.71
C TYR A 57 -9.34 9.92 2.89
N GLN A 58 -9.25 8.61 3.02
CA GLN A 58 -9.98 7.84 3.99
C GLN A 58 -9.15 6.69 4.53
N GLY A 59 -9.59 6.18 5.67
CA GLY A 59 -9.04 4.95 6.22
C GLY A 59 -7.55 4.99 6.57
N PRO A 60 -6.91 6.10 7.02
CA PRO A 60 -5.49 6.06 7.29
C PRO A 60 -5.16 5.07 8.41
N TYR A 61 -4.03 4.39 8.27
CA TYR A 61 -3.64 3.31 9.16
C TYR A 61 -2.13 3.16 9.29
N LEU A 62 -1.73 2.57 10.41
CA LEU A 62 -0.42 1.97 10.64
C LEU A 62 -0.62 0.53 11.11
N ASP A 63 -0.11 -0.41 10.34
CA ASP A 63 -0.20 -1.84 10.60
C ASP A 63 1.19 -2.41 10.86
N GLY A 64 1.47 -2.83 12.09
CA GLY A 64 2.70 -3.53 12.46
C GLY A 64 2.49 -5.01 12.76
N ARG A 65 3.33 -5.84 12.13
CA ARG A 65 3.31 -7.31 12.26
C ARG A 65 4.72 -7.84 12.52
N ALA A 66 4.83 -8.90 13.32
CA ALA A 66 6.10 -9.58 13.51
C ALA A 66 6.60 -10.18 12.17
N ARG A 67 7.88 -9.98 11.86
CA ARG A 67 8.53 -10.51 10.65
C ARG A 67 8.55 -12.04 10.74
N GLY A 68 8.19 -12.70 9.64
CA GLY A 68 8.07 -14.17 9.59
C GLY A 68 6.68 -14.70 9.95
N GLY A 69 5.77 -13.86 10.45
CA GLY A 69 4.39 -14.25 10.79
C GLY A 69 3.40 -14.33 9.62
N GLY A 70 3.87 -14.29 8.36
CA GLY A 70 3.00 -14.31 7.17
C GLY A 70 1.89 -13.23 7.20
N ALA A 71 0.67 -13.62 6.81
CA ALA A 71 -0.55 -12.81 6.90
C ALA A 71 -1.17 -12.81 8.31
N GLY A 72 -0.35 -12.98 9.36
CA GLY A 72 -0.79 -12.97 10.75
C GLY A 72 -1.42 -11.63 11.18
N PRO A 73 -2.02 -11.60 12.38
CA PRO A 73 -2.74 -10.43 12.87
C PRO A 73 -1.83 -9.22 13.01
N VAL A 74 -2.41 -8.03 12.85
CA VAL A 74 -1.76 -6.77 13.25
C VAL A 74 -1.65 -6.77 14.77
N THR A 75 -0.43 -6.60 15.26
CA THR A 75 -0.12 -6.66 16.70
C THR A 75 0.16 -5.29 17.30
N THR A 76 0.52 -4.31 16.47
CA THR A 76 0.83 -2.93 16.88
C THR A 76 0.42 -1.94 15.79
N GLY A 77 0.06 -0.72 16.18
CA GLY A 77 -0.23 0.39 15.28
C GLY A 77 -1.59 1.02 15.57
N TRP A 78 -2.26 1.52 14.55
CA TRP A 78 -3.56 2.19 14.68
C TRP A 78 -4.34 2.20 13.36
N ASP A 79 -5.65 2.40 13.42
CA ASP A 79 -6.50 2.63 12.25
C ASP A 79 -7.53 3.73 12.52
N VAL A 80 -7.90 4.45 11.46
CA VAL A 80 -8.94 5.47 11.46
C VAL A 80 -10.04 5.01 10.51
N ARG A 81 -11.31 5.10 10.92
CA ARG A 81 -12.47 4.78 10.06
C ARG A 81 -13.09 5.99 9.40
N LYS A 82 -12.52 7.17 9.63
CA LYS A 82 -13.00 8.43 9.08
C LYS A 82 -12.68 8.54 7.59
N GLU A 83 -13.62 9.14 6.88
CA GLU A 83 -13.54 9.51 5.47
C GLU A 83 -13.54 11.05 5.32
N GLY A 84 -13.29 11.55 4.12
CA GLY A 84 -13.27 13.00 3.86
C GLY A 84 -12.20 13.73 4.66
N LEU A 85 -11.04 13.10 4.89
CA LEU A 85 -9.87 13.77 5.40
C LEU A 85 -9.19 14.50 4.25
N HIS A 86 -8.68 15.70 4.48
CA HIS A 86 -8.08 16.52 3.42
C HIS A 86 -6.74 17.09 3.85
N GLY A 87 -5.96 17.47 2.83
CA GLY A 87 -4.69 18.15 2.97
C GLY A 87 -3.55 17.22 3.38
N ALA A 88 -2.33 17.68 3.06
CA ALA A 88 -1.11 17.04 3.52
C ALA A 88 -1.08 16.95 5.06
N ALA A 89 -0.52 15.86 5.56
CA ALA A 89 -0.41 15.63 6.99
C ALA A 89 0.99 15.19 7.37
N GLU A 90 1.44 15.67 8.53
CA GLU A 90 2.69 15.29 9.15
C GLU A 90 2.49 15.23 10.66
N PHE A 91 2.80 14.09 11.26
CA PHE A 91 2.50 13.82 12.67
C PHE A 91 3.38 12.68 13.21
N PRO A 92 3.62 12.59 14.53
CA PRO A 92 4.38 11.48 15.10
C PRO A 92 3.73 10.15 14.74
N LEU A 93 4.53 9.17 14.31
CA LEU A 93 4.09 7.93 13.68
C LEU A 93 3.03 7.15 14.48
N PHE A 94 3.09 7.20 15.81
CA PHE A 94 2.15 6.54 16.72
C PHE A 94 1.20 7.51 17.45
N ALA A 95 1.13 8.77 17.02
CA ALA A 95 0.20 9.77 17.55
C ALA A 95 -0.51 10.51 16.39
N PRO A 96 -1.44 9.82 15.68
CA PRO A 96 -2.23 10.46 14.64
C PRO A 96 -3.03 11.66 15.18
N PRO A 97 -3.38 12.65 14.34
CA PRO A 97 -4.11 13.83 14.79
C PRO A 97 -5.36 13.47 15.58
N GLY A 98 -5.52 14.05 16.78
CA GLY A 98 -6.61 13.68 17.70
C GLY A 98 -8.02 13.82 17.11
N ARG A 99 -8.20 14.72 16.13
CA ARG A 99 -9.46 14.89 15.38
C ARG A 99 -9.83 13.71 14.48
N TRP A 100 -8.89 12.81 14.19
CA TRP A 100 -9.12 11.58 13.42
C TRP A 100 -9.69 10.45 14.28
N LYS A 101 -9.59 10.55 15.62
CA LYS A 101 -10.14 9.55 16.57
C LYS A 101 -9.63 8.13 16.27
N ALA A 102 -8.32 7.99 16.10
CA ALA A 102 -7.69 6.71 15.76
C ALA A 102 -7.86 5.67 16.86
N ARG A 103 -8.09 4.42 16.45
CA ARG A 103 -8.09 3.26 17.32
C ARG A 103 -6.70 2.67 17.35
N HIS A 104 -6.10 2.64 18.53
CA HIS A 104 -4.74 2.15 18.73
C HIS A 104 -4.75 0.66 19.07
N ARG A 105 -3.74 -0.07 18.60
CA ARG A 105 -3.52 -1.50 18.84
C ARG A 105 -2.11 -1.72 19.36
N GLY A 106 -1.98 -2.52 20.41
CA GLY A 106 -0.69 -2.92 20.98
C GLY A 106 0.21 -1.76 21.41
N ALA A 107 1.52 -1.99 21.39
CA ALA A 107 2.52 -1.01 21.79
C ALA A 107 2.57 0.17 20.80
N GLN A 108 2.69 1.40 21.32
CA GLN A 108 2.75 2.62 20.51
C GLN A 108 4.20 3.07 20.29
N ARG A 109 5.00 2.16 19.73
CA ARG A 109 6.41 2.36 19.40
C ARG A 109 6.85 1.34 18.36
N LEU A 110 7.97 1.63 17.68
CA LEU A 110 8.62 0.65 16.82
C LEU A 110 9.08 -0.54 17.66
N LEU A 111 8.70 -1.74 17.23
CA LEU A 111 9.08 -3.00 17.84
C LEU A 111 10.18 -3.65 16.99
N PRO A 112 11.25 -4.18 17.62
CA PRO A 112 12.25 -4.95 16.90
C PRO A 112 11.61 -6.11 16.13
N GLY A 113 12.16 -6.41 14.95
CA GLY A 113 11.68 -7.52 14.15
C GLY A 113 10.26 -7.35 13.60
N HIS A 114 9.67 -6.15 13.62
CA HIS A 114 8.37 -5.89 13.01
C HIS A 114 8.49 -5.24 11.63
N ARG A 115 7.59 -5.62 10.72
CA ARG A 115 7.32 -4.94 9.46
C ARG A 115 6.08 -4.09 9.64
N TYR A 116 6.16 -2.85 9.18
CA TYR A 116 5.09 -1.87 9.25
C TYR A 116 4.60 -1.51 7.85
N VAL A 117 3.31 -1.25 7.74
CA VAL A 117 2.65 -0.67 6.58
C VAL A 117 1.90 0.57 7.06
N LEU A 118 2.25 1.73 6.51
CA LEU A 118 1.56 2.99 6.74
C LEU A 118 0.85 3.38 5.44
N GLY A 119 -0.40 3.79 5.52
CA GLY A 119 -1.10 4.24 4.33
C GLY A 119 -2.45 4.89 4.55
N PHE A 120 -3.06 5.31 3.44
CA PHE A 120 -4.42 5.81 3.33
C PHE A 120 -4.97 5.50 1.93
N GLY A 121 -6.28 5.58 1.75
CA GLY A 121 -6.93 5.38 0.45
C GLY A 121 -7.62 6.64 -0.05
N HIS A 122 -7.68 6.79 -1.37
CA HIS A 122 -8.59 7.68 -2.07
C HIS A 122 -9.41 6.80 -3.02
N TYR A 123 -10.74 6.79 -2.85
CA TYR A 123 -11.61 5.87 -3.60
C TYR A 123 -12.78 6.65 -4.20
N VAL A 124 -12.57 7.13 -5.42
CA VAL A 124 -13.62 7.67 -6.29
C VAL A 124 -13.61 6.91 -7.62
N THR A 125 -14.78 6.83 -8.26
CA THR A 125 -14.94 6.09 -9.52
C THR A 125 -14.00 6.63 -10.59
N GLY A 126 -13.09 5.77 -11.08
CA GLY A 126 -12.17 6.09 -12.17
C GLY A 126 -10.83 6.70 -11.75
N ASP A 127 -10.67 7.08 -10.48
CA ASP A 127 -9.46 7.74 -9.97
C ASP A 127 -9.15 7.25 -8.54
N SER A 128 -9.09 5.93 -8.35
CA SER A 128 -8.86 5.33 -7.03
C SER A 128 -7.38 4.97 -6.85
N TYR A 129 -6.81 5.33 -5.70
CA TYR A 129 -5.45 4.96 -5.33
C TYR A 129 -5.30 4.62 -3.84
N ASN A 130 -4.26 3.86 -3.53
CA ASN A 130 -3.74 3.72 -2.17
C ASN A 130 -2.40 4.43 -2.07
N ALA A 131 -2.21 5.21 -1.02
CA ALA A 131 -0.90 5.69 -0.63
C ALA A 131 -0.31 4.72 0.38
N ILE A 132 0.73 3.96 0.02
CA ILE A 132 1.29 2.91 0.89
C ILE A 132 2.81 3.04 0.98
N VAL A 133 3.33 2.97 2.20
CA VAL A 133 4.76 2.76 2.46
C VAL A 133 4.97 1.58 3.41
N THR A 134 5.85 0.67 3.00
CA THR A 134 6.34 -0.41 3.86
C THR A 134 7.68 -0.05 4.45
N PHE A 135 7.89 -0.33 5.74
CA PHE A 135 9.18 -0.15 6.39
C PHE A 135 9.37 -1.09 7.58
N THR A 136 10.54 -0.98 8.21
CA THR A 136 10.90 -1.72 9.42
C THR A 136 11.58 -0.74 10.38
N GLY A 137 11.53 -1.00 11.68
CA GLY A 137 12.16 -0.10 12.66
C GLY A 137 13.65 0.09 12.37
N GLU A 138 14.35 -1.00 12.06
CA GLU A 138 15.79 -0.97 11.76
C GLU A 138 16.11 -0.14 10.51
N ARG A 139 15.16 -0.04 9.55
CA ARG A 139 15.34 0.80 8.36
C ARG A 139 15.18 2.28 8.70
N ILE A 140 14.20 2.62 9.52
CA ILE A 140 13.93 4.00 9.95
C ILE A 140 15.07 4.53 10.81
N GLU A 141 15.64 3.70 11.68
CA GLU A 141 16.81 4.04 12.50
C GLU A 141 18.08 4.33 11.69
N ARG A 142 18.18 3.81 10.45
CA ARG A 142 19.31 4.05 9.54
C ARG A 142 19.11 5.26 8.63
N LEU A 143 18.01 5.99 8.75
CA LEU A 143 17.82 7.22 8.00
C LEU A 143 18.82 8.27 8.45
N GLY A 144 19.48 8.91 7.49
CA GLY A 144 20.27 10.10 7.75
C GLY A 144 19.38 11.25 8.22
N PRO A 145 19.96 12.29 8.86
CA PRO A 145 19.21 13.45 9.33
C PRO A 145 18.33 14.05 8.24
N GLY A 146 17.04 14.18 8.52
CA GLY A 146 16.06 14.75 7.60
C GLY A 146 15.70 13.88 6.39
N GLN A 147 16.22 12.65 6.26
CA GLN A 147 15.81 11.76 5.19
C GLN A 147 14.38 11.22 5.41
N VAL A 148 13.72 10.95 4.28
CA VAL A 148 12.41 10.30 4.19
C VAL A 148 12.60 8.91 3.63
N TRP A 149 11.99 7.91 4.26
CA TRP A 149 11.75 6.60 3.67
C TRP A 149 10.40 6.60 2.95
N ALA A 150 10.44 6.45 1.64
CA ALA A 150 9.28 6.32 0.77
C ALA A 150 9.67 5.48 -0.45
N ASP A 151 8.71 4.83 -1.11
CA ASP A 151 8.98 4.09 -2.35
C ASP A 151 10.16 3.10 -2.24
N GLY A 152 10.26 2.42 -1.09
CA GLY A 152 11.32 1.43 -0.83
C GLY A 152 12.74 1.98 -0.71
N ARG A 153 12.94 3.30 -0.62
CA ARG A 153 14.26 3.93 -0.53
C ARG A 153 14.30 5.14 0.40
N ALA A 154 15.50 5.46 0.88
CA ALA A 154 15.77 6.71 1.58
C ALA A 154 15.99 7.83 0.55
N MET A 155 15.39 8.99 0.78
CA MET A 155 15.50 10.17 -0.10
C MET A 155 15.44 11.47 0.72
N SER A 156 15.77 12.60 0.10
CA SER A 156 15.60 13.90 0.75
C SER A 156 14.12 14.30 0.81
N PRO A 157 13.72 15.22 1.71
CA PRO A 157 12.34 15.71 1.78
C PRO A 157 11.87 16.28 0.43
N GLY A 158 12.68 17.11 -0.22
CA GLY A 158 12.34 17.67 -1.53
C GLY A 158 12.23 16.61 -2.63
N ALA A 159 12.97 15.49 -2.55
CA ALA A 159 12.80 14.38 -3.48
C ALA A 159 11.48 13.64 -3.26
N PHE A 160 11.06 13.47 -2.00
CA PHE A 160 9.74 12.92 -1.67
C PHE A 160 8.60 13.83 -2.15
N GLU A 161 8.68 15.14 -1.92
CA GLU A 161 7.65 16.08 -2.40
C GLU A 161 7.54 16.08 -3.93
N ARG A 162 8.67 15.97 -4.65
CA ARG A 162 8.64 15.83 -6.11
C ARG A 162 8.03 14.49 -6.54
N LEU A 163 8.48 13.39 -5.94
CA LEU A 163 7.93 12.06 -6.22
C LEU A 163 6.41 12.02 -6.03
N ALA A 164 5.92 12.57 -4.93
CA ALA A 164 4.50 12.60 -4.64
C ALA A 164 3.72 13.41 -5.69
N ARG A 165 4.17 14.63 -6.00
CA ARG A 165 3.53 15.48 -7.01
C ARG A 165 3.55 14.84 -8.40
N ASP A 166 4.67 14.23 -8.79
CA ASP A 166 4.84 13.64 -10.12
C ASP A 166 4.05 12.31 -10.28
N SER A 167 3.46 11.78 -9.21
CA SER A 167 2.68 10.54 -9.20
C SER A 167 1.16 10.74 -9.33
N CYS A 168 0.68 11.98 -9.41
CA CYS A 168 -0.74 12.35 -9.31
C CYS A 168 -1.48 12.54 -10.65
#